data_AF-A0A9P9DZR4-F1
#
_entry.id   AF-A0A9P9DZR4-F1
#
_cell.length_a   1.000
_cell.length_b   1.000
_cell.length_c   1.000
_cell.angle_alpha   90.00
_cell.angle_beta   90.00
_cell.angle_gamma   90.00
#
_symmetry.space_group_name_H-M   'P 1'
#
loop_
_entity.id
_entity.type
_entity.pdbx_description
1 polymer ?
#
loop_
_entity_poly.entity_id
_entity_poly.type
_entity_poly.pdbx_seq_one_letter_code
_entity_poly.pdbx_strand_id
1 'polypeptide(L)'
;MAMAMASLPQSASLALPLLYLAIRSLHHHFTMENTPTRPFPFMDLPPELREMVYGYCLQDPYYGPRSSSTQNPSSSSVFSWLIPNSNRSDKKPACANSTSKESTWIFLASRQVYAECIDLFFKQRTVHLALTPENYVPPTRSLEASISTSSFSSSAPSSISWPSSPASKPEDTNNELSPSTTTQQPIWPLPPTFHPQIKSLTLSLTATSTLLGVANPHDMPPTSWTLAHRIRSELSSIPSSTPLTLSIKAISTPLWNPLWVWFHASQSFKEGPGPRLQTVVFLFDGWATGENRIERDKNGEWNWVCTQGHVIGKEEGEKGVRAFCIGLYLECKVCKPDVGEESDEEDEE
;
A
#
# COMPACT_ATOMS: atom_id res chain seq x y z
N MET A 1 -25.30 -39.67 -84.03
CA MET A 1 -23.85 -39.43 -83.91
C MET A 1 -23.67 -37.96 -83.55
N ALA A 2 -23.71 -37.63 -82.26
CA ALA A 2 -23.62 -36.26 -81.74
C ALA A 2 -22.43 -36.20 -80.78
N MET A 3 -21.41 -35.42 -81.13
CA MET A 3 -20.23 -35.19 -80.30
C MET A 3 -20.53 -34.08 -79.30
N ALA A 4 -20.50 -34.42 -78.01
CA ALA A 4 -20.56 -33.47 -76.91
C ALA A 4 -19.14 -32.94 -76.64
N MET A 5 -18.89 -31.68 -76.99
CA MET A 5 -17.68 -30.93 -76.64
C MET A 5 -17.81 -30.45 -75.18
N ALA A 6 -17.05 -31.05 -74.28
CA ALA A 6 -16.97 -30.62 -72.89
C ALA A 6 -16.14 -29.32 -72.81
N SER A 7 -16.81 -28.20 -72.53
CA SER A 7 -16.19 -26.91 -72.24
C SER A 7 -15.50 -26.95 -70.88
N LEU A 8 -14.18 -26.77 -70.84
CA LEU A 8 -13.45 -26.54 -69.59
C LEU A 8 -13.87 -25.19 -68.97
N PRO A 9 -14.09 -25.12 -67.65
CA PRO A 9 -14.45 -23.88 -66.97
C PRO A 9 -13.25 -22.91 -66.93
N GLN A 10 -13.42 -21.73 -67.52
CA GLN A 10 -12.44 -20.62 -67.56
C GLN A 10 -12.11 -20.01 -66.18
N SER A 11 -12.69 -20.51 -65.09
CA SER A 11 -12.51 -19.96 -63.73
C SER A 11 -11.15 -20.29 -63.09
N ALA A 12 -10.36 -21.20 -63.65
CA ALA A 12 -9.06 -21.57 -63.08
C ALA A 12 -7.94 -20.52 -63.32
N SER A 13 -8.12 -19.57 -64.25
CA SER A 13 -7.03 -18.67 -64.68
C SER A 13 -6.73 -17.51 -63.72
N LEU A 14 -7.65 -17.16 -62.82
CA LEU A 14 -7.47 -16.04 -61.87
C LEU A 14 -7.00 -16.49 -60.47
N ALA A 15 -7.08 -17.79 -60.17
CA ALA A 15 -6.67 -18.32 -58.87
C ALA A 15 -5.15 -18.31 -58.67
N LEU A 16 -4.38 -18.57 -59.73
CA LEU A 16 -2.91 -18.63 -59.69
C LEU A 16 -2.24 -17.28 -59.34
N PRO A 17 -2.61 -16.13 -59.95
CA PRO A 17 -1.99 -14.85 -59.59
C PRO A 17 -2.36 -14.41 -58.16
N LEU A 18 -3.58 -14.70 -57.69
CA LEU A 18 -3.98 -14.38 -56.32
C LEU A 18 -3.24 -15.25 -55.29
N LEU A 19 -3.05 -16.54 -55.57
CA LEU A 19 -2.27 -17.43 -54.73
C LEU A 19 -0.80 -16.98 -54.68
N TYR A 20 -0.22 -16.57 -55.82
CA TYR A 20 1.15 -16.06 -55.87
C TYR A 20 1.30 -14.75 -55.06
N LEU A 21 0.34 -13.82 -55.16
CA LEU A 21 0.35 -12.59 -54.37
C LEU A 21 0.16 -12.87 -52.87
N ALA A 22 -0.68 -13.84 -52.50
CA ALA A 22 -0.85 -14.25 -51.11
C ALA A 22 0.43 -14.89 -50.55
N ILE A 23 1.08 -15.80 -51.29
CA ILE A 23 2.36 -16.41 -50.90
C ILE A 23 3.46 -15.34 -50.81
N ARG A 24 3.52 -14.39 -51.76
CA ARG A 24 4.49 -13.30 -51.73
C ARG A 24 4.24 -12.34 -50.56
N SER A 25 2.98 -12.05 -50.24
CA SER A 25 2.59 -11.25 -49.07
C SER A 25 2.96 -11.95 -47.76
N LEU A 26 2.67 -13.25 -47.64
CA LEU A 26 3.05 -14.08 -46.49
C LEU A 26 4.57 -14.15 -46.34
N HIS A 27 5.30 -14.33 -47.45
CA HIS A 27 6.74 -14.35 -47.44
C HIS A 27 7.31 -12.99 -47.03
N HIS A 28 6.79 -11.88 -47.56
CA HIS A 28 7.22 -10.54 -47.18
C HIS A 28 6.93 -10.24 -45.70
N HIS A 29 5.80 -10.70 -45.17
CA HIS A 29 5.48 -10.56 -43.73
C HIS A 29 6.44 -11.38 -42.87
N PHE A 30 6.74 -12.63 -43.27
CA PHE A 30 7.74 -13.47 -42.59
C PHE A 30 9.17 -12.95 -42.72
N THR A 31 9.51 -12.24 -43.80
CA THR A 31 10.86 -11.70 -44.01
C THR A 31 11.08 -10.41 -43.21
N MET A 32 10.03 -9.61 -43.00
CA MET A 32 10.07 -8.42 -42.13
C MET A 32 10.27 -8.78 -40.65
N GLU A 33 9.77 -9.93 -40.20
CA GLU A 33 9.99 -10.43 -38.83
C GLU A 33 11.34 -11.14 -38.63
N ASN A 34 12.05 -11.49 -39.71
CA ASN A 34 13.28 -12.28 -39.65
C ASN A 34 14.53 -11.55 -40.13
N THR A 35 14.51 -10.24 -40.34
CA THR A 35 15.79 -9.51 -40.33
C THR A 35 16.36 -9.68 -38.93
N PRO A 36 17.57 -10.25 -38.75
CA PRO A 36 18.18 -10.40 -37.44
C PRO A 36 18.51 -9.00 -36.94
N THR A 37 17.51 -8.34 -36.34
CA THR A 37 17.72 -7.19 -35.49
C THR A 37 18.70 -7.67 -34.45
N ARG A 38 19.95 -7.24 -34.57
CA ARG A 38 20.95 -7.48 -33.52
C ARG A 38 20.27 -7.06 -32.22
N PRO A 39 20.13 -7.97 -31.24
CA PRO A 39 19.50 -7.63 -29.97
C PRO A 39 20.26 -6.42 -29.42
N PHE A 40 19.51 -5.43 -28.95
CA PHE A 40 20.11 -4.22 -28.40
C PHE A 40 21.08 -4.62 -27.28
N PRO A 41 22.37 -4.26 -27.36
CA PRO A 41 23.37 -4.73 -26.42
C PRO A 41 23.25 -3.96 -25.11
N PHE A 42 22.23 -4.28 -24.32
CA PHE A 42 21.90 -3.57 -23.08
C PHE A 42 23.07 -3.56 -22.09
N MET A 43 23.92 -4.59 -22.09
CA MET A 43 25.09 -4.69 -21.22
C MET A 43 26.27 -3.81 -21.66
N ASP A 44 26.27 -3.37 -22.91
CA ASP A 44 27.30 -2.45 -23.44
C ASP A 44 26.96 -0.98 -23.14
N LEU A 45 25.75 -0.71 -22.63
CA LEU A 45 25.40 0.62 -22.14
C LEU A 45 26.25 1.01 -20.94
N PRO A 46 26.67 2.28 -20.81
CA PRO A 46 27.24 2.81 -19.59
C PRO A 46 26.36 2.53 -18.36
N PRO A 47 26.94 2.28 -17.17
CA PRO A 47 26.21 1.99 -15.95
C PRO A 47 25.10 3.01 -15.65
N GLU A 48 25.34 4.29 -15.92
CA GLU A 48 24.41 5.40 -15.65
C GLU A 48 23.12 5.27 -16.49
N LEU A 49 23.24 4.83 -17.75
CA LEU A 49 22.08 4.59 -18.61
C LEU A 49 21.32 3.33 -18.19
N ARG A 50 22.04 2.29 -17.75
CA ARG A 50 21.38 1.10 -17.20
C ARG A 50 20.62 1.42 -15.93
N GLU A 51 21.21 2.19 -15.02
CA GLU A 51 20.55 2.71 -13.80
C GLU A 51 19.29 3.52 -14.12
N MET A 52 19.33 4.36 -15.14
CA MET A 52 18.16 5.13 -15.59
C MET A 52 17.05 4.23 -16.12
N VAL A 53 17.40 3.20 -16.92
CA VAL A 53 16.43 2.20 -17.40
C VAL A 53 15.86 1.40 -16.23
N TYR A 54 16.69 0.93 -15.31
CA TYR A 54 16.23 0.26 -14.09
C TYR A 54 15.32 1.16 -13.28
N GLY A 55 15.68 2.43 -13.07
CA GLY A 55 14.86 3.41 -12.37
C GLY A 55 13.50 3.62 -13.03
N TYR A 56 13.44 3.66 -14.37
CA TYR A 56 12.18 3.74 -15.10
C TYR A 56 11.32 2.47 -14.94
N CYS A 57 11.96 1.30 -14.98
CA CYS A 57 11.29 0.01 -14.82
C CYS A 57 10.81 -0.23 -13.38
N LEU A 58 11.57 0.27 -12.40
CA LEU A 58 11.31 0.15 -10.96
C LEU A 58 10.41 1.25 -10.41
N GLN A 59 10.10 2.28 -11.21
CA GLN A 59 9.27 3.39 -10.75
C GLN A 59 7.93 2.86 -10.26
N ASP A 60 7.72 3.01 -8.95
CA ASP A 60 6.66 2.39 -8.16
C ASP A 60 5.33 2.45 -8.91
N PRO A 61 4.60 1.33 -9.09
CA PRO A 61 3.24 1.41 -9.56
C PRO A 61 2.49 2.32 -8.58
N TYR A 62 2.06 3.48 -9.08
CA TYR A 62 1.29 4.43 -8.29
C TYR A 62 0.03 3.70 -7.78
N TYR A 63 0.02 3.36 -6.48
CA TYR A 63 -1.12 2.72 -5.80
C TYR A 63 -2.21 3.74 -5.43
N GLY A 64 -2.48 4.72 -6.30
CA GLY A 64 -3.65 5.57 -6.15
C GLY A 64 -4.93 4.81 -6.50
N PRO A 65 -6.08 5.20 -5.95
CA PRO A 65 -7.36 4.59 -6.32
C PRO A 65 -7.60 4.78 -7.81
N ARG A 66 -7.79 3.67 -8.54
CA ARG A 66 -8.27 3.69 -9.92
C ARG A 66 -9.60 4.45 -9.93
N SER A 67 -9.67 5.52 -10.71
CA SER A 67 -10.93 6.21 -10.98
C SER A 67 -11.93 5.19 -11.54
N SER A 68 -13.05 5.04 -10.84
CA SER A 68 -14.13 4.12 -11.18
C SER A 68 -14.88 4.63 -12.42
N SER A 69 -14.34 4.32 -13.60
CA SER A 69 -15.14 4.25 -14.82
C SER A 69 -15.77 2.87 -14.89
N THR A 70 -17.04 2.81 -14.53
CA THR A 70 -17.98 1.67 -14.59
C THR A 70 -17.82 0.82 -15.85
N GLN A 71 -17.34 -0.43 -15.73
CA GLN A 71 -17.81 -1.57 -16.51
C GLN A 71 -17.74 -2.87 -15.68
N ASN A 72 -18.75 -3.70 -15.90
CA ASN A 72 -19.21 -4.85 -15.12
C ASN A 72 -18.27 -6.08 -15.12
N PRO A 73 -18.54 -7.07 -14.25
CA PRO A 73 -17.56 -8.03 -13.76
C PRO A 73 -17.58 -9.35 -14.52
N SER A 74 -16.41 -9.85 -14.88
CA SER A 74 -16.21 -11.29 -15.06
C SER A 74 -14.72 -11.63 -15.12
N SER A 75 -14.28 -12.47 -14.16
CA SER A 75 -13.11 -13.35 -14.22
C SER A 75 -11.72 -12.69 -14.25
N SER A 76 -11.17 -12.36 -13.07
CA SER A 76 -9.72 -12.20 -12.88
C SER A 76 -9.05 -13.55 -12.65
N SER A 77 -8.75 -14.26 -13.75
CA SER A 77 -7.87 -15.41 -13.78
C SER A 77 -6.41 -14.95 -13.84
N VAL A 78 -5.56 -15.52 -12.99
CA VAL A 78 -4.12 -15.25 -12.82
C VAL A 78 -3.27 -15.69 -14.05
N PHE A 79 -3.89 -16.18 -15.13
CA PHE A 79 -3.19 -16.80 -16.26
C PHE A 79 -3.58 -16.31 -17.66
N SER A 80 -4.07 -15.07 -17.81
CA SER A 80 -4.44 -14.53 -19.15
C SER A 80 -3.26 -14.24 -20.10
N TRP A 81 -2.02 -14.56 -19.72
CA TRP A 81 -0.79 -14.26 -20.49
C TRP A 81 -0.37 -15.35 -21.50
N LEU A 82 -1.18 -16.40 -21.70
CA LEU A 82 -0.81 -17.58 -22.51
C LEU A 82 -1.47 -17.70 -23.90
N ILE A 83 -2.15 -16.68 -24.43
CA ILE A 83 -2.69 -16.73 -25.81
C ILE A 83 -2.41 -15.42 -26.56
N PRO A 84 -1.72 -15.46 -27.72
CA PRO A 84 -1.63 -14.32 -28.61
C PRO A 84 -2.83 -14.32 -29.57
N ASN A 85 -3.65 -13.26 -29.54
CA ASN A 85 -4.47 -12.81 -30.68
C ASN A 85 -4.84 -11.34 -30.43
N SER A 86 -4.35 -10.40 -31.24
CA SER A 86 -4.92 -9.99 -32.53
C SER A 86 -6.37 -9.49 -32.38
N ASN A 87 -6.54 -8.19 -32.18
CA ASN A 87 -7.25 -7.33 -33.14
C ASN A 87 -7.23 -5.85 -32.74
N ARG A 88 -7.15 -5.02 -33.79
CA ARG A 88 -7.04 -3.55 -33.82
C ARG A 88 -8.38 -2.82 -33.58
N SER A 89 -8.21 -1.52 -33.29
CA SER A 89 -9.14 -0.37 -33.50
C SER A 89 -10.24 -0.23 -32.44
N ASP A 90 -10.42 0.90 -31.75
CA ASP A 90 -10.75 2.20 -32.35
C ASP A 90 -10.42 3.42 -31.44
N LYS A 91 -10.32 4.58 -32.09
CA LYS A 91 -9.91 5.89 -31.59
C LYS A 91 -10.94 6.55 -30.66
N LYS A 92 -10.48 7.20 -29.58
CA LYS A 92 -11.05 8.46 -29.05
C LYS A 92 -10.00 9.25 -28.24
N PRO A 93 -9.84 10.56 -28.44
CA PRO A 93 -8.94 11.39 -27.63
C PRO A 93 -9.71 12.09 -26.51
N ALA A 94 -9.23 12.00 -25.26
CA ALA A 94 -9.42 13.02 -24.22
C ALA A 94 -8.53 12.71 -23.00
N CYS A 95 -7.85 13.76 -22.53
CA CYS A 95 -6.91 13.86 -21.41
C CYS A 95 -7.06 12.86 -20.24
N ALA A 96 -6.06 12.00 -20.06
CA ALA A 96 -5.36 11.70 -18.81
C ALA A 96 -4.31 10.62 -19.12
N ASN A 97 -3.03 10.92 -18.93
CA ASN A 97 -1.93 10.00 -19.22
C ASN A 97 -1.85 8.89 -18.16
N SER A 98 -2.79 7.95 -18.15
CA SER A 98 -2.60 6.65 -17.51
C SER A 98 -2.26 5.64 -18.61
N THR A 99 -1.01 5.67 -19.07
CA THR A 99 -0.50 4.55 -19.86
C THR A 99 -0.48 3.33 -18.94
N SER A 100 -1.32 2.35 -19.24
CA SER A 100 -1.20 1.00 -18.70
C SER A 100 0.24 0.55 -18.97
N LYS A 101 1.12 0.57 -17.95
CA LYS A 101 2.51 0.16 -18.10
C LYS A 101 2.52 -1.30 -18.55
N GLU A 102 2.93 -1.54 -19.79
CA GLU A 102 3.20 -2.88 -20.30
C GLU A 102 4.28 -3.52 -19.42
N SER A 103 4.04 -4.76 -18.98
CA SER A 103 4.94 -5.48 -18.09
C SER A 103 6.35 -5.52 -18.69
N THR A 104 7.34 -4.96 -18.00
CA THR A 104 8.69 -4.86 -18.54
C THR A 104 9.43 -6.20 -18.41
N TRP A 105 9.46 -6.97 -19.50
CA TRP A 105 10.08 -8.29 -19.57
C TRP A 105 11.63 -8.29 -19.47
N ILE A 106 12.26 -7.11 -19.36
CA ILE A 106 13.72 -6.95 -19.36
C ILE A 106 14.41 -7.74 -18.23
N PHE A 107 13.70 -7.95 -17.11
CA PHE A 107 14.21 -8.68 -15.95
C PHE A 107 14.29 -10.20 -16.16
N LEU A 108 13.60 -10.72 -17.18
CA LEU A 108 13.66 -12.15 -17.55
C LEU A 108 14.70 -12.42 -18.64
N ALA A 109 15.23 -11.39 -19.28
CA ALA A 109 16.14 -11.52 -20.41
C ALA A 109 17.56 -11.95 -20.00
N SER A 110 18.00 -11.62 -18.78
CA SER A 110 19.35 -11.94 -18.30
C SER A 110 19.45 -12.00 -16.78
N ARG A 111 20.10 -13.05 -16.27
CA ARG A 111 20.42 -13.21 -14.83
C ARG A 111 21.30 -12.08 -14.30
N GLN A 112 22.18 -11.53 -15.14
CA GLN A 112 23.07 -10.43 -14.75
C GLN A 112 22.29 -9.11 -14.64
N VAL A 113 21.39 -8.83 -15.59
CA VAL A 113 20.48 -7.67 -15.55
C VAL A 113 19.60 -7.71 -14.31
N TYR A 114 19.05 -8.89 -14.00
CA TYR A 114 18.29 -9.10 -12.78
C TYR A 114 19.13 -8.83 -11.52
N ALA A 115 20.36 -9.38 -11.46
CA ALA A 115 21.25 -9.16 -10.32
C ALA A 115 21.64 -7.68 -10.14
N GLU A 116 21.98 -6.96 -11.21
CA GLU A 116 22.27 -5.51 -11.18
C GLU A 116 21.04 -4.70 -10.75
N CYS A 117 19.86 -5.02 -11.28
CA CYS A 117 18.61 -4.35 -10.92
C CYS A 117 18.27 -4.55 -9.43
N ILE A 118 18.38 -5.78 -8.95
CA ILE A 118 18.15 -6.13 -7.55
C ILE A 118 19.20 -5.45 -6.67
N ASP A 119 20.47 -5.43 -7.06
CA ASP A 119 21.53 -4.69 -6.35
C ASP A 119 21.25 -3.18 -6.30
N LEU A 120 20.73 -2.58 -7.38
CA LEU A 120 20.30 -1.18 -7.39
C LEU A 120 19.11 -0.91 -6.49
N PHE A 121 18.13 -1.81 -6.48
CA PHE A 121 17.02 -1.77 -5.53
C PHE A 121 17.54 -1.80 -4.08
N PHE A 122 18.52 -2.67 -3.81
CA PHE A 122 19.23 -2.78 -2.54
C PHE A 122 20.24 -1.66 -2.25
N LYS A 123 20.59 -0.83 -3.24
CA LYS A 123 21.40 0.38 -3.05
C LYS A 123 20.54 1.60 -2.75
N GLN A 124 19.33 1.67 -3.32
CA GLN A 124 18.36 2.74 -3.07
C GLN A 124 17.69 2.63 -1.67
N ARG A 125 17.71 1.44 -1.07
CA ARG A 125 17.53 1.11 0.38
C ARG A 125 16.33 1.72 1.13
N THR A 126 15.37 2.32 0.42
CA THR A 126 14.11 2.75 0.99
C THR A 126 13.05 1.74 0.57
N VAL A 127 12.50 1.03 1.56
CA VAL A 127 11.43 0.05 1.32
C VAL A 127 10.11 0.72 1.60
N HIS A 128 9.16 0.60 0.67
CA HIS A 128 7.80 1.10 0.83
C HIS A 128 6.88 -0.07 1.13
N LEU A 129 6.34 -0.12 2.35
CA LEU A 129 5.33 -1.09 2.75
C LEU A 129 3.98 -0.37 2.80
N ALA A 130 2.98 -0.93 2.14
CA ALA A 130 1.62 -0.42 2.20
C ALA A 130 0.73 -1.44 2.91
N LEU A 131 -0.15 -0.94 3.77
CA LEU A 131 -1.21 -1.71 4.39
C LEU A 131 -2.55 -1.03 4.09
N THR A 132 -3.41 -1.75 3.37
CA THR A 132 -4.73 -1.32 2.97
C THR A 132 -5.76 -2.37 3.38
N PRO A 133 -7.06 -2.02 3.46
CA PRO A 133 -8.09 -2.99 3.80
C PRO A 133 -8.16 -4.17 2.83
N GLU A 134 -7.74 -3.98 1.58
CA GLU A 134 -7.75 -5.01 0.53
C GLU A 134 -6.58 -6.00 0.66
N ASN A 135 -5.45 -5.57 1.22
CA ASN A 135 -4.26 -6.41 1.36
C ASN A 135 -4.10 -7.02 2.77
N TYR A 136 -4.87 -6.55 3.74
CA TYR A 136 -4.81 -7.03 5.11
C TYR A 136 -5.92 -8.05 5.41
N VAL A 137 -5.52 -9.27 5.75
CA VAL A 137 -6.43 -10.29 6.28
C VAL A 137 -6.36 -10.25 7.81
N PRO A 138 -7.42 -9.78 8.51
CA PRO A 138 -7.44 -9.80 9.96
C PRO A 138 -7.35 -11.25 10.45
N PRO A 139 -6.66 -11.52 11.56
CA PRO A 139 -6.68 -12.85 12.17
C PRO A 139 -8.13 -13.22 12.44
N THR A 140 -8.66 -14.19 11.72
CA THR A 140 -10.00 -14.71 11.97
C THR A 140 -10.00 -15.17 13.41
N ARG A 141 -10.72 -14.48 14.30
CA ARG A 141 -10.99 -15.05 15.62
C ARG A 141 -11.74 -16.33 15.33
N SER A 142 -11.07 -17.46 15.53
CA SER A 142 -11.66 -18.79 15.39
C SER A 142 -12.70 -18.96 16.49
N LEU A 143 -13.87 -18.35 16.29
CA LEU A 143 -15.00 -18.29 17.22
C LEU A 143 -16.04 -19.37 16.87
N GLU A 144 -15.81 -20.17 15.83
CA GLU A 144 -16.74 -21.23 15.39
C GLU A 144 -16.41 -22.64 15.92
N ALA A 145 -15.30 -22.82 16.65
CA ALA A 145 -14.93 -24.13 17.19
C ALA A 145 -15.37 -24.31 18.65
N SER A 146 -16.62 -24.01 19.01
CA SER A 146 -17.29 -24.53 20.25
C SER A 146 -18.69 -23.96 20.51
N ILE A 147 -19.53 -23.72 19.50
CA ILE A 147 -20.99 -23.76 19.74
C ILE A 147 -21.47 -25.16 19.37
N SER A 148 -21.05 -26.13 20.18
CA SER A 148 -21.80 -27.37 20.31
C SER A 148 -23.15 -27.00 20.90
N THR A 149 -24.16 -27.12 20.04
CA THR A 149 -25.59 -27.16 20.28
C THR A 149 -25.94 -27.62 21.70
N SER A 150 -26.12 -26.69 22.63
CA SER A 150 -26.91 -26.92 23.83
C SER A 150 -28.17 -26.06 23.71
N SER A 151 -29.24 -26.76 23.32
CA SER A 151 -30.61 -26.30 23.40
C SER A 151 -30.93 -25.92 24.85
N PHE A 152 -31.10 -24.63 25.12
CA PHE A 152 -31.71 -24.17 26.37
C PHE A 152 -33.01 -23.41 26.09
N SER A 153 -34.09 -24.02 26.59
CA SER A 153 -35.46 -23.56 26.53
C SER A 153 -35.67 -22.23 27.24
N SER A 154 -36.57 -21.45 26.66
CA SER A 154 -37.16 -20.23 27.19
C SER A 154 -37.75 -20.40 28.59
N SER A 155 -37.45 -19.45 29.49
CA SER A 155 -38.35 -18.94 30.53
C SER A 155 -37.80 -17.62 31.08
N ALA A 156 -38.61 -16.57 31.01
CA ALA A 156 -38.44 -15.29 31.68
C ALA A 156 -39.52 -15.17 32.79
N PRO A 157 -39.60 -14.06 33.53
CA PRO A 157 -38.57 -13.38 34.32
C PRO A 157 -39.04 -13.26 35.79
N SER A 158 -38.15 -12.94 36.75
CA SER A 158 -38.52 -12.20 37.98
C SER A 158 -37.32 -11.83 38.86
N SER A 159 -37.35 -10.56 39.27
CA SER A 159 -36.96 -10.04 40.59
C SER A 159 -35.50 -9.73 40.91
N ILE A 160 -35.32 -8.42 41.06
CA ILE A 160 -34.23 -7.67 41.70
C ILE A 160 -34.08 -8.08 43.17
N SER A 161 -32.85 -8.37 43.58
CA SER A 161 -32.37 -8.12 44.96
C SER A 161 -30.84 -8.20 45.01
N TRP A 162 -30.20 -7.10 45.43
CA TRP A 162 -28.82 -7.08 45.91
C TRP A 162 -28.78 -7.56 47.38
N PRO A 163 -27.68 -8.21 47.80
CA PRO A 163 -26.99 -7.66 48.96
C PRO A 163 -25.45 -7.76 48.90
N SER A 164 -24.87 -6.97 49.79
CA SER A 164 -23.47 -6.64 50.03
C SER A 164 -22.53 -7.81 50.36
N SER A 165 -21.25 -7.60 50.01
CA SER A 165 -19.97 -8.19 50.50
C SER A 165 -19.96 -8.70 51.95
N PRO A 166 -19.09 -9.67 52.38
CA PRO A 166 -17.63 -9.60 52.16
C PRO A 166 -16.81 -10.92 52.01
N ALA A 167 -15.58 -10.72 51.48
CA ALA A 167 -14.32 -11.42 51.72
C ALA A 167 -14.29 -12.95 51.98
N SER A 168 -13.71 -13.73 51.04
CA SER A 168 -12.65 -14.72 51.32
C SER A 168 -12.01 -15.28 50.03
N LYS A 169 -10.68 -15.49 50.12
CA LYS A 169 -9.73 -16.14 49.20
C LYS A 169 -10.15 -17.58 48.83
N PRO A 170 -9.81 -18.08 47.62
CA PRO A 170 -8.73 -19.09 47.49
C PRO A 170 -7.82 -18.84 46.25
N GLU A 171 -6.49 -18.93 46.38
CA GLU A 171 -5.65 -20.13 46.14
C GLU A 171 -5.46 -20.49 44.65
N ASP A 172 -4.32 -20.03 44.14
CA ASP A 172 -3.36 -20.69 43.25
C ASP A 172 -3.85 -21.90 42.44
N THR A 173 -4.07 -21.68 41.15
CA THR A 173 -3.82 -22.72 40.14
C THR A 173 -3.20 -22.04 38.92
N ASN A 174 -1.87 -21.92 38.93
CA ASN A 174 -1.06 -21.53 37.80
C ASN A 174 -1.16 -22.63 36.72
N ASN A 175 -2.21 -22.57 35.91
CA ASN A 175 -2.22 -23.19 34.59
C ASN A 175 -1.45 -22.23 33.66
N GLU A 176 -0.13 -22.41 33.63
CA GLU A 176 0.76 -21.85 32.63
C GLU A 176 0.39 -22.47 31.27
N LEU A 177 -0.66 -21.91 30.66
CA LEU A 177 -1.02 -22.17 29.28
C LEU A 177 0.13 -21.63 28.43
N SER A 178 1.06 -22.51 28.07
CA SER A 178 2.06 -22.25 27.04
C SER A 178 1.33 -21.69 25.82
N PRO A 179 1.69 -20.48 25.34
CA PRO A 179 1.03 -19.88 24.19
C PRO A 179 1.27 -20.78 22.99
N SER A 180 0.24 -21.50 22.59
CA SER A 180 0.26 -22.30 21.38
C SER A 180 0.59 -21.34 20.24
N THR A 181 1.78 -21.48 19.68
CA THR A 181 2.29 -20.70 18.55
C THR A 181 1.45 -21.03 17.33
N THR A 182 0.27 -20.45 17.27
CA THR A 182 -0.55 -20.44 16.07
C THR A 182 0.26 -19.65 15.05
N THR A 183 0.79 -20.34 14.05
CA THR A 183 1.64 -19.77 13.01
C THR A 183 0.81 -18.78 12.18
N GLN A 184 0.69 -17.55 12.67
CA GLN A 184 0.03 -16.48 11.93
C GLN A 184 0.82 -16.22 10.66
N GLN A 185 0.12 -16.10 9.53
CA GLN A 185 0.75 -15.72 8.27
C GLN A 185 1.39 -14.32 8.43
N PRO A 186 2.58 -14.07 7.84
CA PRO A 186 3.18 -12.75 7.88
C PRO A 186 2.30 -11.74 7.08
N ILE A 187 2.22 -10.49 7.54
CA ILE A 187 1.56 -9.38 6.85
C ILE A 187 2.27 -9.13 5.51
N TRP A 188 3.60 -9.11 5.54
CA TRP A 188 4.42 -8.97 4.33
C TRP A 188 5.29 -10.20 4.13
N PRO A 189 5.33 -10.79 2.92
CA PRO A 189 6.18 -11.95 2.62
C PRO A 189 7.65 -11.53 2.40
N LEU A 190 8.22 -10.78 3.35
CA LEU A 190 9.62 -10.36 3.30
C LEU A 190 10.53 -11.50 3.79
N PRO A 191 11.50 -11.95 2.98
CA PRO A 191 12.48 -12.94 3.43
C PRO A 191 13.32 -12.36 4.59
N PRO A 192 13.58 -13.12 5.68
CA PRO A 192 14.39 -12.64 6.80
C PRO A 192 15.80 -12.18 6.41
N THR A 193 16.35 -12.74 5.33
CA THR A 193 17.66 -12.37 4.76
C THR A 193 17.69 -10.95 4.20
N PHE A 194 16.53 -10.35 3.94
CA PHE A 194 16.37 -9.01 3.39
C PHE A 194 16.46 -7.92 4.46
N HIS A 195 16.04 -8.22 5.69
CA HIS A 195 15.92 -7.25 6.78
C HIS A 195 17.20 -6.47 7.14
N PRO A 196 18.41 -7.08 7.22
CA PRO A 196 19.62 -6.33 7.55
C PRO A 196 20.06 -5.36 6.43
N GLN A 197 19.48 -5.47 5.23
CA GLN A 197 19.85 -4.64 4.08
C GLN A 197 19.04 -3.34 4.00
N ILE A 198 17.93 -3.22 4.74
CA ILE A 198 17.04 -2.06 4.72
C ILE A 198 17.68 -0.87 5.44
N LYS A 199 17.96 0.24 4.73
CA LYS A 199 18.47 1.50 5.37
C LYS A 199 17.37 2.49 5.71
N SER A 200 16.24 2.46 5.04
CA SER A 200 15.09 3.33 5.33
C SER A 200 13.81 2.58 5.05
N LEU A 201 12.78 2.83 5.84
CA LEU A 201 11.48 2.19 5.72
C LEU A 201 10.39 3.25 5.69
N THR A 202 9.49 3.15 4.73
CA THR A 202 8.26 3.93 4.68
C THR A 202 7.08 2.99 4.81
N LEU A 203 6.31 3.13 5.87
CA LEU A 203 5.08 2.37 6.10
C LEU A 203 3.87 3.28 5.83
N SER A 204 3.09 2.95 4.80
CA SER A 204 1.82 3.61 4.50
C SER A 204 0.65 2.78 5.02
N LEU A 205 -0.19 3.38 5.85
CA LEU A 205 -1.35 2.75 6.48
C LEU A 205 -2.62 3.46 6.02
N THR A 206 -3.44 2.78 5.23
CA THR A 206 -4.78 3.24 4.87
C THR A 206 -5.77 2.74 5.90
N ALA A 207 -6.02 3.56 6.92
CA ALA A 207 -6.85 3.18 8.05
C ALA A 207 -8.34 3.15 7.69
N THR A 208 -8.99 2.10 8.15
CA THR A 208 -10.45 1.87 8.15
C THR A 208 -10.86 1.20 9.46
N SER A 209 -12.15 1.25 9.82
CA SER A 209 -12.65 0.56 11.01
C SER A 209 -12.34 -0.95 11.01
N THR A 210 -12.39 -1.59 9.84
CA THR A 210 -12.04 -3.01 9.67
C THR A 210 -10.56 -3.27 9.95
N LEU A 211 -9.67 -2.40 9.46
CA LEU A 211 -8.22 -2.52 9.65
C LEU A 211 -7.81 -2.25 11.10
N LEU A 212 -8.50 -1.34 11.78
CA LEU A 212 -8.28 -1.06 13.21
C LEU A 212 -8.80 -2.20 14.11
N GLY A 213 -9.74 -3.01 13.62
CA GLY A 213 -10.40 -4.06 14.39
C GLY A 213 -11.36 -3.53 15.47
N VAL A 214 -11.73 -2.24 15.38
CA VAL A 214 -12.68 -1.57 16.29
C VAL A 214 -13.70 -0.79 15.47
N ALA A 215 -14.96 -0.82 15.91
CA ALA A 215 -16.03 -0.07 15.25
C ALA A 215 -15.84 1.45 15.43
N ASN A 216 -15.39 1.86 16.61
CA ASN A 216 -15.13 3.24 16.97
C ASN A 216 -13.69 3.38 17.51
N PRO A 217 -12.83 4.19 16.88
CA PRO A 217 -11.44 4.36 17.32
C PRO A 217 -11.31 5.14 18.61
N HIS A 218 -12.35 5.88 19.05
CA HIS A 218 -12.36 6.50 20.37
C HIS A 218 -12.19 5.49 21.50
N ASP A 219 -12.71 4.27 21.30
CA ASP A 219 -12.72 3.21 22.31
C ASP A 219 -11.43 2.37 22.28
N MET A 220 -10.45 2.75 21.46
CA MET A 220 -9.20 2.01 21.28
C MET A 220 -8.07 2.65 22.09
N PRO A 221 -7.63 2.08 23.22
CA PRO A 221 -6.41 2.53 23.87
C PRO A 221 -5.19 2.43 22.93
N PRO A 222 -4.23 3.38 22.97
CA PRO A 222 -3.01 3.30 22.15
C PRO A 222 -2.22 1.99 22.37
N THR A 223 -2.24 1.47 23.59
CA THR A 223 -1.52 0.24 23.97
C THR A 223 -2.24 -1.03 23.54
N SER A 224 -3.53 -0.97 23.19
CA SER A 224 -4.31 -2.16 22.82
C SER A 224 -4.43 -2.35 21.31
N TRP A 225 -3.74 -1.55 20.49
CA TRP A 225 -3.86 -1.66 19.04
C TRP A 225 -3.12 -2.91 18.51
N THR A 226 -3.86 -4.00 18.39
CA THR A 226 -3.34 -5.33 18.02
C THR A 226 -2.59 -5.36 16.69
N LEU A 227 -3.07 -4.61 15.69
CA LEU A 227 -2.41 -4.51 14.40
C LEU A 227 -1.04 -3.84 14.51
N ALA A 228 -0.92 -2.74 15.27
CA ALA A 228 0.37 -2.09 15.48
C ALA A 228 1.37 -3.06 16.13
N HIS A 229 0.95 -3.81 17.15
CA HIS A 229 1.81 -4.83 17.77
C HIS A 229 2.27 -5.90 16.78
N ARG A 230 1.37 -6.38 15.91
CA ARG A 230 1.71 -7.36 14.88
C ARG A 230 2.72 -6.79 13.87
N ILE A 231 2.46 -5.58 13.36
CA ILE A 231 3.39 -4.88 12.46
C ILE A 231 4.77 -4.76 13.12
N ARG A 232 4.84 -4.32 14.38
CA ARG A 232 6.11 -4.19 15.09
C ARG A 232 6.81 -5.51 15.33
N SER A 233 6.05 -6.56 15.63
CA SER A 233 6.61 -7.91 15.78
C SER A 233 7.26 -8.37 14.48
N GLU A 234 6.66 -8.11 13.32
CA GLU A 234 7.26 -8.47 12.03
C GLU A 234 8.49 -7.61 11.71
N LEU A 235 8.39 -6.29 11.96
CA LEU A 235 9.50 -5.35 11.72
C LEU A 235 10.61 -5.47 12.79
N SER A 236 10.43 -6.25 13.87
CA SER A 236 11.39 -6.39 14.96
C SER A 236 12.76 -6.92 14.53
N SER A 237 12.79 -7.63 13.40
CA SER A 237 13.98 -8.22 12.80
C SER A 237 14.77 -7.23 11.92
N ILE A 238 14.20 -6.05 11.64
CA ILE A 238 14.90 -4.95 10.97
C ILE A 238 15.72 -4.19 12.02
N PRO A 239 16.96 -3.75 11.70
CA PRO A 239 17.79 -3.00 12.64
C PRO A 239 17.10 -1.75 13.21
N SER A 240 17.27 -1.51 14.50
CA SER A 240 16.71 -0.32 15.17
C SER A 240 17.31 1.00 14.72
N SER A 241 18.47 0.96 14.06
CA SER A 241 19.09 2.13 13.42
C SER A 241 18.39 2.57 12.14
N THR A 242 17.52 1.74 11.56
CA THR A 242 16.79 2.03 10.32
C THR A 242 15.70 3.07 10.60
N PRO A 243 15.75 4.30 10.03
CA PRO A 243 14.67 5.27 10.13
C PRO A 243 13.38 4.72 9.50
N LEU A 244 12.28 4.86 10.24
CA LEU A 244 10.93 4.56 9.79
C LEU A 244 10.12 5.85 9.64
N THR A 245 9.52 6.03 8.46
CA THR A 245 8.48 7.02 8.20
C THR A 245 7.12 6.33 8.17
N LEU A 246 6.21 6.74 9.03
CA LEU A 246 4.83 6.26 9.07
C LEU A 246 3.92 7.27 8.37
N SER A 247 3.33 6.89 7.26
CA SER A 247 2.30 7.66 6.56
C SER A 247 0.94 7.07 6.89
N ILE A 248 0.05 7.86 7.49
CA ILE A 248 -1.29 7.42 7.87
C ILE A 248 -2.27 8.15 6.97
N LYS A 249 -3.01 7.39 6.17
CA LYS A 249 -4.15 7.87 5.40
C LYS A 249 -5.43 7.39 6.07
N ALA A 250 -6.23 8.31 6.59
CA ALA A 250 -7.54 7.96 7.15
C ALA A 250 -8.65 8.17 6.11
N ILE A 251 -9.42 7.12 5.82
CA ILE A 251 -10.62 7.24 4.98
C ILE A 251 -11.76 7.69 5.89
N SER A 252 -12.31 8.88 5.64
CA SER A 252 -13.42 9.40 6.43
C SER A 252 -14.65 8.52 6.29
N THR A 253 -15.25 8.19 7.44
CA THR A 253 -16.62 7.68 7.50
C THR A 253 -17.42 8.60 8.42
N PRO A 254 -18.75 8.76 8.22
CA PRO A 254 -19.55 9.72 8.99
C PRO A 254 -19.50 9.54 10.51
N LEU A 255 -19.13 8.34 10.96
CA LEU A 255 -19.08 7.95 12.38
C LEU A 255 -17.69 8.05 12.99
N TRP A 256 -16.69 8.49 12.22
CA TRP A 256 -15.29 8.42 12.63
C TRP A 256 -14.57 9.75 12.42
N ASN A 257 -14.04 10.30 13.53
CA ASN A 257 -13.06 11.38 13.47
C ASN A 257 -11.64 10.82 13.19
N PRO A 258 -11.06 11.12 12.02
CA PRO A 258 -9.79 10.56 11.55
C PRO A 258 -8.59 10.93 12.44
N LEU A 259 -8.70 12.00 13.23
CA LEU A 259 -7.66 12.46 14.15
C LEU A 259 -7.37 11.45 15.27
N TRP A 260 -8.38 10.69 15.70
CA TRP A 260 -8.18 9.64 16.70
C TRP A 260 -7.22 8.57 16.20
N VAL A 261 -7.32 8.20 14.94
CA VAL A 261 -6.42 7.19 14.37
C VAL A 261 -5.03 7.74 14.19
N TRP A 262 -4.89 9.01 13.81
CA TRP A 262 -3.58 9.61 13.78
C TRP A 262 -2.92 9.60 15.16
N PHE A 263 -3.66 10.01 16.19
CA PHE A 263 -3.18 9.98 17.56
C PHE A 263 -2.79 8.56 17.99
N HIS A 264 -3.68 7.58 17.84
CA HIS A 264 -3.37 6.22 18.27
C HIS A 264 -2.19 5.64 17.50
N ALA A 265 -2.14 5.86 16.19
CA ALA A 265 -1.04 5.35 15.40
C ALA A 265 0.29 6.02 15.71
N SER A 266 0.31 7.33 15.97
CA SER A 266 1.54 7.98 16.40
C SER A 266 2.01 7.40 17.74
N GLN A 267 1.12 7.27 18.74
CA GLN A 267 1.51 6.75 20.05
C GLN A 267 1.92 5.26 20.00
N SER A 268 1.20 4.40 19.28
CA SER A 268 1.50 2.96 19.22
C SER A 268 2.82 2.63 18.51
N PHE A 269 3.30 3.50 17.61
CA PHE A 269 4.55 3.29 16.86
C PHE A 269 5.77 3.99 17.46
N LYS A 270 5.59 4.94 18.39
CA LYS A 270 6.70 5.71 18.99
C LYS A 270 7.72 4.86 19.73
N GLU A 271 7.27 3.82 20.44
CA GLU A 271 8.11 3.05 21.36
C GLU A 271 7.95 1.54 21.19
N GLY A 272 9.05 0.80 21.01
CA GLY A 272 9.02 -0.64 20.81
C GLY A 272 10.11 -1.15 19.86
N PRO A 273 10.19 -2.48 19.65
CA PRO A 273 11.25 -3.11 18.87
C PRO A 273 11.15 -2.80 17.38
N GLY A 274 12.25 -3.03 16.67
CA GLY A 274 12.36 -2.83 15.23
C GLY A 274 12.86 -1.42 14.85
N PRO A 275 12.56 -0.96 13.63
CA PRO A 275 13.09 0.28 13.08
C PRO A 275 12.59 1.50 13.88
N ARG A 276 13.47 2.50 14.06
CA ARG A 276 13.16 3.69 14.86
C ARG A 276 12.25 4.62 14.07
N LEU A 277 11.04 4.84 14.58
CA LEU A 277 10.11 5.83 14.06
C LEU A 277 10.74 7.23 14.15
N GLN A 278 10.99 7.83 12.98
CA GLN A 278 11.49 9.20 12.85
C GLN A 278 10.40 10.17 12.47
N THR A 279 9.50 9.79 11.55
CA THR A 279 8.52 10.73 11.00
C THR A 279 7.16 10.08 11.00
N VAL A 280 6.14 10.86 11.39
CA VAL A 280 4.73 10.49 11.20
C VAL A 280 4.07 11.57 10.36
N VAL A 281 3.55 11.16 9.20
CA VAL A 281 2.82 12.02 8.27
C VAL A 281 1.36 11.59 8.29
N PHE A 282 0.46 12.55 8.47
CA PHE A 282 -0.96 12.31 8.42
C PHE A 282 -1.59 12.95 7.18
N LEU A 283 -2.27 12.10 6.42
CA LEU A 283 -2.94 12.43 5.18
C LEU A 283 -4.44 12.23 5.38
N PHE A 284 -5.21 13.26 5.06
CA PHE A 284 -6.67 13.21 5.14
C PHE A 284 -7.29 13.73 3.85
N ASP A 285 -8.12 12.91 3.21
CA ASP A 285 -8.79 13.26 1.97
C ASP A 285 -9.78 14.42 2.23
N GLY A 286 -9.51 15.60 1.65
CA GLY A 286 -10.35 16.79 1.77
C GLY A 286 -9.83 17.86 2.73
N TRP A 287 -8.70 17.65 3.42
CA TRP A 287 -8.00 18.73 4.14
C TRP A 287 -6.88 19.32 3.28
N ALA A 288 -7.03 20.60 2.91
CA ALA A 288 -6.03 21.37 2.18
C ALA A 288 -4.98 22.04 3.10
N THR A 289 -5.22 22.05 4.43
CA THR A 289 -4.22 22.45 5.41
C THR A 289 -3.08 21.44 5.35
N GLY A 290 -1.89 21.92 5.00
CA GLY A 290 -0.73 21.13 4.58
C GLY A 290 -0.43 19.88 5.41
N GLU A 291 0.36 18.98 4.82
CA GLU A 291 0.72 17.68 5.39
C GLU A 291 1.08 17.80 6.87
N ASN A 292 0.21 17.25 7.73
CA ASN A 292 0.40 17.29 9.16
C ASN A 292 1.52 16.32 9.52
N ARG A 293 2.63 16.86 9.99
CA ARG A 293 3.86 16.10 10.18
C ARG A 293 4.42 16.33 11.57
N ILE A 294 4.72 15.23 12.25
CA ILE A 294 5.58 15.23 13.44
C ILE A 294 6.87 14.48 13.12
N GLU A 295 7.98 14.99 13.59
CA GLU A 295 9.31 14.45 13.34
C GLU A 295 10.13 14.42 14.62
N ARG A 296 10.94 13.36 14.72
CA ARG A 296 11.85 13.15 15.82
C ARG A 296 13.18 13.83 15.51
N ASP A 297 13.61 14.72 16.38
CA ASP A 297 14.89 15.41 16.23
C ASP A 297 16.10 14.51 16.55
N LYS A 298 17.30 15.08 16.46
CA LYS A 298 18.56 14.40 16.78
C LYS A 298 18.66 13.98 18.25
N ASN A 299 17.97 14.68 19.14
CA ASN A 299 17.93 14.37 20.58
C ASN A 299 16.91 13.28 20.90
N GLY A 300 16.06 12.91 19.94
CA GLY A 300 15.00 11.95 20.11
C GLY A 300 13.66 12.56 20.56
N GLU A 301 13.55 13.88 20.61
CA GLU A 301 12.33 14.61 20.97
C GLU A 301 11.41 14.77 19.76
N TRP A 302 10.10 14.73 19.99
CA TRP A 302 9.10 14.88 18.94
C TRP A 302 8.72 16.34 18.75
N ASN A 303 8.73 16.79 17.51
CA ASN A 303 8.40 18.15 17.12
C ASN A 303 7.34 18.16 16.03
N TRP A 304 6.43 19.12 16.11
CA TRP A 304 5.52 19.50 15.03
C TRP A 304 6.32 20.27 13.98
N VAL A 305 6.19 19.86 12.72
CA VAL A 305 7.00 20.39 11.63
C VAL A 305 6.10 20.81 10.47
N CYS A 306 6.36 21.98 9.88
CA CYS A 306 5.61 22.44 8.71
C CYS A 306 6.06 21.72 7.44
N THR A 307 5.38 21.96 6.32
CA THR A 307 5.72 21.37 5.00
C THR A 307 7.12 21.74 4.51
N GLN A 308 7.69 22.84 5.01
CA GLN A 308 9.06 23.29 4.70
C GLN A 308 10.13 22.76 5.67
N GLY A 309 9.75 21.95 6.67
CA GLY A 309 10.72 21.39 7.62
C GLY A 309 11.01 22.26 8.85
N HIS A 310 10.33 23.40 9.03
CA HIS A 310 10.50 24.24 10.23
C HIS A 310 9.74 23.67 11.43
N VAL A 311 10.39 23.69 12.60
CA VAL A 311 9.75 23.32 13.87
C VAL A 311 8.72 24.39 14.26
N ILE A 312 7.48 23.97 14.44
CA ILE A 312 6.36 24.83 14.83
C ILE A 312 6.08 24.72 16.34
N GLY A 313 6.31 23.55 16.93
CA GLY A 313 6.09 23.31 18.34
C GLY A 313 6.64 21.98 18.80
N LYS A 314 6.82 21.81 20.10
CA LYS A 314 7.26 20.56 20.72
C LYS A 314 6.06 19.69 21.06
N GLU A 315 6.11 18.40 20.73
CA GLU A 315 5.10 17.45 21.20
C GLU A 315 5.45 17.01 22.63
N GLU A 316 4.81 17.61 23.62
CA GLU A 316 5.05 17.28 25.02
C GLU A 316 4.26 16.01 25.42
N GLY A 317 4.97 14.90 25.66
CA GLY A 317 4.54 13.76 26.47
C GLY A 317 3.22 13.05 26.10
N GLU A 318 2.75 12.21 27.04
CA GLU A 318 1.45 11.53 26.97
C GLU A 318 0.31 12.53 27.15
N LYS A 319 -0.01 13.24 26.07
CA LYS A 319 -1.18 14.10 25.98
C LYS A 319 -2.39 13.28 25.55
N GLY A 320 -3.57 13.61 26.10
CA GLY A 320 -4.83 13.12 25.54
C GLY A 320 -5.04 13.64 24.11
N VAL A 321 -5.91 12.97 23.35
CA VAL A 321 -6.14 13.26 21.92
C VAL A 321 -6.41 14.73 21.64
N ARG A 322 -7.18 15.39 22.50
CA ARG A 322 -7.48 16.83 22.37
C ARG A 322 -6.21 17.68 22.39
N ALA A 323 -5.31 17.44 23.35
CA ALA A 323 -4.07 18.21 23.48
C ALA A 323 -3.07 17.89 22.37
N PHE A 324 -3.07 16.65 21.85
CA PHE A 324 -2.36 16.31 20.62
C PHE A 324 -2.91 17.09 19.41
N CYS A 325 -4.23 17.16 19.25
CA CYS A 325 -4.87 17.86 18.13
C CYS A 325 -4.68 19.38 18.16
N ILE A 326 -4.34 19.99 19.30
CA ILE A 326 -4.00 21.43 19.33
C ILE A 326 -2.79 21.71 18.44
N GLY A 327 -1.85 20.77 18.31
CA GLY A 327 -0.67 20.91 17.46
C GLY A 327 -0.98 21.15 15.98
N LEU A 328 -2.13 20.67 15.50
CA LEU A 328 -2.62 20.89 14.12
C LEU A 328 -2.85 22.34 13.76
N TYR A 329 -3.19 23.15 14.76
CA TYR A 329 -3.55 24.55 14.57
C TYR A 329 -2.37 25.49 14.83
N LEU A 330 -1.18 24.94 15.11
CA LEU A 330 0.00 25.76 15.28
C LEU A 330 0.45 26.31 13.92
N GLU A 331 0.65 27.62 13.86
CA GLU A 331 1.13 28.27 12.65
C GLU A 331 2.66 28.38 12.64
N CYS A 332 3.26 28.11 11.48
CA CYS A 332 4.70 28.23 11.32
C CYS A 332 5.10 29.71 11.21
N LYS A 333 5.61 30.27 12.31
CA LYS A 333 6.11 31.66 12.39
C LYS A 333 7.22 31.99 11.40
N VAL A 334 7.93 30.99 10.87
CA VAL A 334 8.96 31.18 9.83
C VAL A 334 8.34 31.36 8.44
N CYS A 335 7.30 30.58 8.13
CA CYS A 335 6.63 30.63 6.82
C CYS A 335 5.59 31.75 6.75
N LYS A 336 4.95 32.05 7.87
CA LYS A 336 4.04 33.18 8.06
C LYS A 336 4.58 33.98 9.25
N PRO A 337 5.58 34.85 9.03
CA PRO A 337 5.95 35.80 10.07
C PRO A 337 4.71 36.62 10.43
N ASP A 338 4.47 36.86 11.72
CA ASP A 338 3.40 37.75 12.18
C ASP A 338 3.61 39.08 11.45
N VAL A 339 2.82 39.32 10.40
CA VAL A 339 2.78 40.60 9.71
C VAL A 339 2.09 41.47 10.72
N GLY A 340 2.93 42.20 11.49
CA GLY A 340 2.57 42.75 12.80
C GLY A 340 1.12 43.15 12.84
N GLU A 341 0.38 42.59 13.79
CA GLU A 341 -0.87 43.19 14.23
C GLU A 341 -0.56 44.68 14.36
N GLU A 342 -0.99 45.47 13.38
CA GLU A 342 -1.03 46.92 13.50
C GLU A 342 -1.89 47.08 14.74
N SER A 343 -1.22 47.36 15.85
CA SER A 343 -1.88 47.63 17.10
C SER A 343 -2.75 48.82 16.80
N ASP A 344 -4.04 48.55 16.58
CA ASP A 344 -5.10 49.53 16.72
C ASP A 344 -5.07 49.96 18.19
N GLU A 345 -4.03 50.72 18.56
CA GLU A 345 -4.05 51.65 19.67
C GLU A 345 -5.15 52.64 19.27
N GLU A 346 -6.39 52.27 19.59
CA GLU A 346 -7.51 53.19 19.66
C GLU A 346 -7.12 54.25 20.68
N ASP A 347 -6.66 55.40 20.17
CA ASP A 347 -6.53 56.64 20.90
C ASP A 347 -7.92 56.98 21.50
N GLU A 348 -8.17 56.53 22.72
CA GLU A 348 -9.26 57.05 23.57
C GLU A 348 -8.90 58.49 23.98
N GLU A 349 -9.35 59.47 23.19
CA GLU A 349 -9.47 60.89 23.59
C GLU A 349 -10.74 61.17 24.41
#